data_AF-A0A957GPN3-F1
#
_entry.id   AF-A0A957GPN3-F1
#
_cell.length_a   1.000
_cell.length_b   1.000
_cell.length_c   1.000
_cell.angle_alpha   90.00
_cell.angle_beta   90.00
_cell.angle_gamma   90.00
#
_symmetry.space_group_name_H-M   'P 1'
#
loop_
_entity.id
_entity.type
_entity.pdbx_description
1 polymer ?
#
loop_
_entity_poly.entity_id
_entity_poly.type
_entity_poly.pdbx_seq_one_letter_code
_entity_poly.pdbx_strand_id
1 'polypeptide(L)' 'GRDDTGPVVSNIDLVCEAEVPGISAEQFAEFAQLSKKNCPISRALAGPEVSLTATLL' A
#
# COMPACT_ATOMS: atom_id res chain seq x y z
N GLY A 1 13.14 -11.13 5.41
CA GLY A 1 14.55 -11.09 5.81
C GLY A 1 14.74 -11.75 7.16
N ARG A 2 15.91 -11.58 7.78
CA ARG A 2 16.19 -12.03 9.14
C ARG A 2 17.09 -11.00 9.84
N ASP A 3 16.82 -10.70 11.10
CA ASP A 3 17.68 -9.87 11.97
C ASP A 3 18.14 -10.67 13.21
N ASP A 4 18.77 -9.98 14.18
CA ASP A 4 19.30 -10.57 15.42
C ASP A 4 18.21 -11.16 16.34
N THR A 5 16.94 -10.81 16.11
CA THR A 5 15.78 -11.29 16.88
C THR A 5 14.98 -12.39 16.16
N GLY A 6 15.17 -12.57 14.86
CA GLY A 6 14.56 -13.66 14.11
C GLY A 6 14.09 -13.29 12.70
N PRO A 7 13.13 -14.04 12.13
CA PRO A 7 12.55 -13.72 10.83
C PRO A 7 11.85 -12.36 10.85
N VAL A 8 12.09 -11.53 9.84
CA VAL A 8 11.46 -10.21 9.68
C VAL A 8 10.74 -10.08 8.35
N VAL A 9 9.64 -9.33 8.34
CA VAL A 9 8.98 -8.91 7.11
C VAL A 9 9.73 -7.70 6.58
N SER A 10 10.35 -7.85 5.41
CA SER A 10 11.19 -6.80 4.81
C SER A 10 10.43 -5.96 3.80
N ASN A 11 9.47 -6.56 3.09
CA ASN A 11 8.70 -5.91 2.04
C ASN A 11 7.22 -6.31 2.17
N ILE A 12 6.33 -5.39 1.82
CA ILE A 12 4.89 -5.61 1.67
C ILE A 12 4.47 -5.02 0.33
N ASP A 13 4.02 -5.88 -0.58
CA ASP A 13 3.49 -5.46 -1.87
C ASP A 13 1.96 -5.48 -1.83
N LEU A 14 1.34 -4.30 -1.92
CA LEU A 14 -0.10 -4.15 -1.95
C LEU A 14 -0.57 -4.06 -3.41
N VAL A 15 -1.53 -4.91 -3.78
CA VAL A 15 -2.20 -4.87 -5.08
C VAL A 15 -3.68 -4.57 -4.84
N CYS A 16 -4.19 -3.52 -5.49
CA CYS A 16 -5.57 -3.09 -5.39
C CYS A 16 -6.18 -2.99 -6.77
N GLU A 17 -7.27 -3.71 -7.00
CA GLU A 17 -8.09 -3.63 -8.21
C GLU A 17 -9.50 -3.27 -7.78
N ALA A 18 -10.12 -2.29 -8.43
CA ALA A 18 -11.46 -1.83 -8.07
C ALA A 18 -12.23 -1.31 -9.27
N GLU A 19 -13.53 -1.58 -9.33
CA GLU A 19 -14.48 -0.89 -10.20
C GLU A 19 -15.15 0.23 -9.39
N VAL A 20 -14.91 1.48 -9.78
CA VAL A 20 -15.46 2.64 -9.06
C VAL A 20 -16.16 3.57 -10.04
N PRO A 21 -17.51 3.56 -10.10
CA PRO A 21 -18.25 4.42 -11.00
C PRO A 21 -18.03 5.91 -10.71
N GLY A 22 -17.82 6.70 -11.76
CA GLY A 22 -17.83 8.16 -11.67
C GLY A 22 -16.51 8.81 -11.23
N ILE A 23 -15.39 8.08 -11.22
CA ILE A 23 -14.05 8.66 -11.01
C ILE A 23 -13.12 8.35 -12.17
N SER A 24 -12.13 9.21 -12.41
CA SER A 24 -11.05 8.93 -13.36
C SER A 24 -9.96 8.04 -12.74
N ALA A 25 -9.15 7.42 -13.60
CA ALA A 25 -7.97 6.67 -13.18
C ALA A 25 -6.98 7.53 -12.38
N GLU A 26 -6.86 8.83 -12.68
CA GLU A 26 -5.98 9.73 -11.94
C GLU A 26 -6.52 9.99 -10.53
N GLN A 27 -7.82 10.22 -10.39
CA GLN A 27 -8.47 10.39 -9.08
C GLN A 27 -8.31 9.12 -8.24
N PHE A 28 -8.52 7.95 -8.85
CA PHE A 28 -8.30 6.66 -8.19
C PHE A 28 -6.86 6.50 -7.70
N ALA A 29 -5.87 6.81 -8.55
CA ALA A 29 -4.47 6.75 -8.19
C ALA A 29 -4.11 7.71 -7.04
N GLU A 30 -4.66 8.94 -7.05
CA GLU A 30 -4.48 9.90 -5.97
C GLU A 30 -5.04 9.37 -4.65
N PHE A 31 -6.27 8.84 -4.64
CA PHE A 31 -6.87 8.26 -3.45
C PHE A 31 -6.10 7.05 -2.92
N ALA A 32 -5.61 6.18 -3.82
CA ALA A 32 -4.79 5.04 -3.45
C ALA A 32 -3.49 5.48 -2.75
N GLN A 33 -2.80 6.50 -3.29
CA GLN A 33 -1.59 7.05 -2.66
C GLN A 33 -1.89 7.76 -1.34
N LEU A 34 -3.02 8.49 -1.25
CA LEU A 34 -3.44 9.16 -0.03
C LEU A 34 -3.75 8.14 1.07
N SER A 35 -4.41 7.03 0.73
CA SER A 35 -4.69 5.93 1.65
C SER A 35 -3.40 5.31 2.18
N LYS A 36 -2.44 5.00 1.31
CA LYS A 36 -1.11 4.49 1.70
C LYS A 36 -0.40 5.41 2.69
N LYS A 37 -0.39 6.73 2.41
CA LYS A 37 0.28 7.74 3.26
C LYS A 37 -0.38 7.91 4.63
N ASN A 38 -1.71 7.74 4.71
CA ASN A 38 -2.48 7.99 5.92
C ASN A 38 -2.90 6.72 6.67
N CYS A 39 -2.52 5.54 6.17
CA CYS A 39 -2.89 4.27 6.79
C CYS A 39 -2.24 4.12 8.18
N PRO A 40 -3.02 3.94 9.26
CA PRO A 40 -2.48 3.78 10.61
C PRO A 40 -1.61 2.52 10.74
N ILE A 41 -1.90 1.48 9.97
CA ILE A 41 -1.12 0.24 9.95
C ILE A 41 0.22 0.46 9.26
N SER A 42 0.26 1.14 8.11
CA SER A 42 1.52 1.49 7.44
C SER A 42 2.41 2.38 8.32
N ARG A 43 1.81 3.26 9.14
CA ARG A 43 2.56 4.05 10.12
C ARG A 43 3.08 3.20 11.29
N ALA A 44 2.30 2.24 11.77
CA ALA A 44 2.70 1.34 12.85
C ALA A 44 3.80 0.35 12.41
N LEU A 45 3.84 -0.01 11.13
CA LEU A 45 4.84 -0.89 10.54
C LEU A 45 6.10 -0.08 10.16
N ALA A 46 6.98 0.16 11.13
CA ALA A 46 8.21 0.94 10.93
C ALA A 46 9.34 0.19 10.17
N GLY A 47 9.18 -1.11 9.92
CA GLY A 47 10.22 -1.98 9.37
C GLY A 47 10.14 -2.22 7.86
N PRO A 48 9.03 -2.75 7.33
CA PRO A 48 8.98 -3.18 5.93
C PRO A 48 8.85 -2.00 4.96
N GLU A 49 9.50 -2.12 3.80
CA GLU A 49 9.19 -1.28 2.66
C GLU A 49 7.80 -1.65 2.12
N VAL A 50 6.93 -0.66 1.94
CA VAL A 50 5.57 -0.88 1.44
C VAL A 50 5.43 -0.33 0.04
N SER A 51 5.07 -1.17 -0.93
CA SER A 51 4.71 -0.78 -2.30
C SER A 51 3.18 -0.86 -2.49
N LEU A 52 2.64 -0.10 -3.46
CA LEU A 52 1.22 -0.14 -3.81
C LEU A 52 1.04 -0.01 -5.32
N THR A 53 0.45 -1.04 -5.92
CA THR A 53 -0.08 -1.02 -7.29
C THR A 53 -1.59 -0.93 -7.21
N ALA A 54 -2.17 0.11 -7.82
CA ALA A 54 -3.60 0.33 -7.84
C ALA A 54 -4.09 0.43 -9.28
N THR A 55 -5.07 -0.39 -9.63
CA THR A 55 -5.71 -0.46 -10.95
C THR A 55 -7.20 -0.19 -10.83
N LEU A 56 -7.70 0.79 -11.59
CA LEU A 56 -9.13 0.97 -11.80
C LEU A 56 -9.55 0.04 -12.96
N LEU A 57 -10.57 -0.78 -12.72
CA LEU A 57 -11.14 -1.74 -13.67
C LEU A 57 -12.18 -1.08 -14.58
#